data_AF-A0A812Y856-F1
#
_entry.id   AF-A0A812Y856-F1
#
_cell.length_a   1.000
_cell.length_b   1.000
_cell.length_c   1.000
_cell.angle_alpha   90.00
_cell.angle_beta   90.00
_cell.angle_gamma   90.00
#
_symmetry.space_group_name_H-M   'P 1'
#
loop_
_entity.id
_entity.type
_entity.pdbx_description
1 polymer ?
#
loop_
_entity_poly.entity_id
_entity_poly.type
_entity_poly.pdbx_seq_one_letter_code
_entity_poly.pdbx_strand_id
1 'polypeptide(L)'
;MRAGGGAYLGRAPAAFGERCYGIRDPKAPPKHLTWRGSYGGTIELDVNGCLEKVQIDALRGPVIFQADGTTTFLGETSTVSWQKINTADQKLLAHRAARINLTMKDRVEELKAIEAANALSSEERIRLRCHKELARPVITWQRIGHEQVQQKHEKMCKGMTYHLEFPWSEETLEKMGPQWLTKAFHAAGTLDENNAVTELLLEKKVKVTAGNNAGKFLFEVRYKWQTPDLHTKLFAKIPFPLSGATSSDRLSSSVNKQPMDFYEINAYRLLEASMPVKTPKFYFGDISNESSNFILITERVAFSGMPPLDRFQIEGPYVKCKDHEMGGTDKEHYCRLMKVHAHIAAAHKTGKMGTEDFLRQNLMYQDAAFYTVQPEKASGFPVQAVAGQLRVAIKFFSETAKLLYPDYVTTQAFQEKFFNTMLTSNAYSQELTSWKLKDADFVALGHQNLNIDNAYFWRDDDDRLDCGIFDLGGFGAAPLHHRIWWGLNCAEFDLVAECLEEYLQLFIDTYHSAGGPLLNKGTLRTGVVLTALENMQYMVASIPNCMKMCSTKEWATIQDPKDRRINDDIGGKSTLRTTLKVLLNGLRVLEEMKADEVLQDWIDQVYVKKLGHAPKTASMIFENEAFKAA
;
A
#
# COMPACT_ATOMS: atom_id res chain seq x y z
N MET A 1 -18.99 65.85 8.07
CA MET A 1 -18.89 67.20 8.67
C MET A 1 -18.14 67.08 10.00
N ARG A 2 -17.06 67.86 10.14
CA ARG A 2 -16.38 68.41 11.35
C ARG A 2 -16.16 67.50 12.57
N ALA A 3 -14.91 67.14 12.90
CA ALA A 3 -13.84 67.91 13.58
C ALA A 3 -13.99 67.88 15.11
N GLY A 4 -13.10 67.20 15.84
CA GLY A 4 -11.91 67.73 16.53
C GLY A 4 -11.92 67.06 17.92
N GLY A 5 -10.84 66.64 18.58
CA GLY A 5 -9.50 67.18 18.79
C GLY A 5 -9.25 67.05 20.30
N GLY A 6 -8.10 66.52 20.74
CA GLY A 6 -7.75 66.49 22.17
C GLY A 6 -6.80 65.36 22.57
N ALA A 7 -5.52 65.69 22.66
CA ALA A 7 -4.47 64.86 23.23
C ALA A 7 -4.54 64.86 24.76
N TYR A 8 -4.30 63.72 25.42
CA TYR A 8 -3.78 63.66 26.78
C TYR A 8 -2.88 62.44 26.99
N LEU A 9 -1.69 62.71 27.52
CA LEU A 9 -0.63 61.80 27.91
C LEU A 9 -1.09 60.88 29.05
N GLY A 10 -0.98 59.56 28.85
CA GLY A 10 -1.18 58.54 29.88
C GLY A 10 0.01 57.57 29.89
N ARG A 11 0.68 57.49 31.04
CA ARG A 11 1.91 56.72 31.31
C ARG A 11 1.76 55.22 30.98
N ALA A 12 2.80 54.65 30.38
CA ALA A 12 3.00 53.21 30.26
C ALA A 12 3.26 52.58 31.64
N PRO A 13 2.64 51.43 31.98
CA PRO A 13 3.03 50.65 33.15
C PRO A 13 4.32 49.87 32.88
N ALA A 14 5.33 50.10 33.71
CA ALA A 14 6.43 49.17 33.91
C ALA A 14 5.93 47.97 34.73
N ALA A 15 6.11 46.76 34.20
CA ALA A 15 6.49 45.52 34.91
C ALA A 15 6.13 44.29 34.06
N PHE A 16 7.09 43.79 33.27
CA PHE A 16 7.11 42.39 32.84
C PHE A 16 8.37 41.76 33.43
N GLY A 17 8.23 41.26 34.65
CA GLY A 17 9.18 40.36 35.27
C GLY A 17 8.79 38.93 34.94
N GLU A 18 9.26 38.40 33.81
CA GLU A 18 9.21 36.97 33.56
C GLU A 18 10.39 36.29 34.27
N ARG A 19 10.05 35.61 35.37
CA ARG A 19 10.92 34.62 36.00
C ARG A 19 10.89 33.35 35.15
N CYS A 20 11.97 33.08 34.42
CA CYS A 20 12.24 31.73 33.95
C CYS A 20 12.86 30.92 35.10
N TYR A 21 12.08 30.00 35.69
CA TYR A 21 12.60 28.93 36.54
C TYR A 21 12.43 27.59 35.83
N GLY A 22 13.53 26.83 35.76
CA GLY A 22 13.59 25.48 35.21
C GLY A 22 14.88 24.76 35.58
N ILE A 23 15.03 24.44 36.87
CA ILE A 23 15.79 23.35 37.50
C ILE A 23 17.25 23.11 37.04
N ARG A 24 18.22 23.64 37.84
CA ARG A 24 19.51 22.99 38.16
C ARG A 24 19.88 23.30 39.63
N ASP A 25 20.57 22.35 40.25
CA ASP A 25 21.09 22.30 41.63
C ASP A 25 21.47 23.67 42.26
N PRO A 26 20.89 24.07 43.42
CA PRO A 26 21.16 25.36 44.07
C PRO A 26 22.51 25.46 44.79
N LYS A 27 23.40 24.45 44.75
CA LYS A 27 24.69 24.48 45.47
C LYS A 27 25.96 24.36 44.61
N ALA A 28 25.86 24.40 43.29
CA ALA A 28 27.03 24.54 42.42
C ALA A 28 27.06 25.93 41.75
N PRO A 29 28.03 26.81 42.05
CA PRO A 29 28.20 28.04 41.27
C PRO A 29 28.50 27.66 39.81
N PRO A 30 27.95 28.37 38.80
CA PRO A 30 28.33 28.14 37.41
C PRO A 30 29.85 28.33 37.30
N LYS A 31 30.55 27.23 37.03
CA LYS A 31 31.98 27.22 36.80
C LYS A 31 32.23 27.96 35.47
N HIS A 32 32.78 29.17 35.61
CA HIS A 32 33.41 30.02 34.59
C HIS A 32 32.46 30.82 33.68
N LEU A 33 32.23 32.09 34.04
CA LEU A 33 32.08 33.21 33.09
C LEU A 33 32.44 34.49 33.87
N THR A 34 33.74 34.73 34.09
CA THR A 34 34.19 36.04 34.56
C THR A 34 34.04 37.01 33.39
N TRP A 35 32.87 37.65 33.30
CA TRP A 35 32.64 38.76 32.37
C TRP A 35 33.50 39.95 32.79
N ARG A 36 34.74 39.99 32.31
CA ARG A 36 35.58 41.20 32.36
C ARG A 36 35.19 42.01 31.13
N GLY A 37 34.50 43.14 31.32
CA GLY A 37 33.93 43.97 30.25
C GLY A 37 34.79 43.91 28.98
N SER A 38 34.25 43.29 27.93
CA SER A 38 35.09 42.77 26.86
C SER A 38 35.58 43.92 25.99
N TYR A 39 36.89 44.16 26.01
CA TYR A 39 37.62 44.97 25.03
C TYR A 39 37.68 44.27 23.65
N GLY A 40 36.62 43.55 23.27
CA GLY A 40 36.59 42.58 22.18
C GLY A 40 36.98 41.15 22.61
N GLY A 41 36.87 40.19 21.68
CA GLY A 41 37.21 38.78 21.86
C GLY A 41 36.02 37.82 21.78
N THR A 42 36.22 36.54 22.08
CA THR A 42 35.16 35.53 22.06
C THR A 42 34.59 35.30 23.45
N ILE A 43 33.27 35.27 23.56
CA ILE A 43 32.56 34.86 24.78
C ILE A 43 31.77 33.59 24.49
N GLU A 44 31.68 32.71 25.47
CA GLU A 44 30.85 31.49 25.39
C GLU A 44 29.62 31.70 26.27
N LEU A 45 28.43 31.45 25.73
CA LEU A 45 27.16 31.69 26.41
C LEU A 45 26.28 30.45 26.30
N ASP A 46 25.74 30.01 27.44
CA ASP A 46 24.71 28.97 27.46
C ASP A 46 23.36 29.59 27.08
N VAL A 47 22.85 29.19 25.92
CA VAL A 47 21.52 29.55 25.43
C VAL A 47 20.67 28.28 25.41
N ASN A 48 19.77 28.16 26.39
CA ASN A 48 18.83 27.04 26.52
C ASN A 48 19.52 25.65 26.54
N GLY A 49 20.70 25.52 27.12
CA GLY A 49 21.47 24.27 27.19
C GLY A 49 22.49 24.09 26.05
N CYS A 50 22.58 25.03 25.11
CA CYS A 50 23.57 25.05 24.03
C CYS A 50 24.64 26.11 24.30
N LEU A 51 25.90 25.69 24.41
CA LEU A 51 27.04 26.62 24.52
C LEU A 51 27.36 27.23 23.16
N GLU A 52 27.09 28.52 23.00
CA GLU A 52 27.36 29.29 21.78
C GLU A 52 28.50 30.26 21.98
N LYS A 53 29.44 30.29 21.02
CA LYS A 53 30.56 31.22 21.01
C LYS A 53 30.23 32.45 20.18
N VAL A 54 30.16 33.62 20.82
CA VAL A 54 29.91 34.90 20.18
C VAL A 54 31.20 35.69 20.10
N GLN A 55 31.57 36.14 18.90
CA GLN A 55 32.65 37.11 18.73
C GLN A 55 32.15 38.50 19.08
N ILE A 56 32.95 39.24 19.85
CA ILE A 56 32.71 40.63 20.22
C ILE A 56 33.78 41.48 19.53
N ASP A 57 33.34 42.41 18.69
CA ASP A 57 34.17 43.48 18.20
C ASP A 57 34.30 44.56 19.29
N ALA A 58 35.52 45.02 19.51
CA ALA A 58 35.84 45.97 20.59
C ALA A 58 35.12 47.32 20.43
N LEU A 59 34.74 47.69 19.21
CA LEU A 59 34.09 48.97 18.89
C LEU A 59 32.59 48.81 18.64
N ARG A 60 32.21 47.76 17.91
CA ARG A 60 30.86 47.55 17.35
C ARG A 60 30.03 46.51 18.10
N GLY A 61 30.62 45.79 19.06
CA GLY A 61 29.90 44.84 19.90
C GLY A 61 29.74 43.45 19.26
N PRO A 62 28.70 42.68 19.61
CA PRO A 62 28.60 41.28 19.23
C PRO A 62 28.34 41.12 17.74
N VAL A 63 29.10 40.21 17.13
CA VAL A 63 29.00 39.79 15.74
C VAL A 63 27.85 38.81 15.61
N ILE A 64 26.98 39.06 14.64
CA ILE A 64 25.90 38.15 14.24
C ILE A 64 26.14 37.57 12.85
N PHE A 65 25.82 36.29 12.65
CA PHE A 65 25.88 35.62 11.35
C PHE A 65 24.68 36.00 10.48
N GLN A 66 24.88 35.98 9.17
CA GLN A 66 23.85 36.11 8.15
C GLN A 66 23.71 34.81 7.36
N ALA A 67 22.56 34.63 6.70
CA ALA A 67 22.24 33.40 5.96
C ALA A 67 23.16 33.18 4.74
N ASP A 68 23.77 34.23 4.20
CA ASP A 68 24.72 34.18 3.07
C ASP A 68 26.18 33.90 3.51
N GLY A 69 26.39 33.59 4.79
CA GLY A 69 27.71 33.33 5.36
C GLY A 69 28.49 34.61 5.75
N THR A 70 27.93 35.80 5.53
CA THR A 70 28.53 37.05 6.01
C THR A 70 28.24 37.29 7.50
N THR A 71 28.86 38.33 8.06
CA THR A 71 28.61 38.76 9.43
C THR A 71 28.24 40.23 9.50
N THR A 72 27.41 40.59 10.48
CA THR A 72 27.03 41.97 10.78
C THR A 72 26.97 42.18 12.29
N PHE A 73 26.45 43.31 12.75
CA PHE A 73 26.33 43.67 14.16
C PHE A 73 24.86 43.92 14.51
N LEU A 74 24.52 43.83 15.80
CA LEU A 74 23.20 44.27 16.26
C LEU A 74 23.00 45.76 15.97
N GLY A 75 21.88 46.14 15.35
CA GLY A 75 21.63 47.55 14.98
C GLY A 75 21.71 48.53 16.16
N GLU A 76 21.45 48.06 17.37
CA GLU A 76 21.51 48.82 18.63
C GLU A 76 22.92 49.26 19.03
N THR A 77 23.98 48.62 18.50
CA THR A 77 25.38 48.99 18.76
C THR A 77 25.98 49.90 17.68
N SER A 78 25.19 50.29 16.67
CA SER A 78 25.67 51.13 15.55
C SER A 78 25.85 52.61 15.90
N THR A 79 25.24 53.08 17.01
CA THR A 79 25.22 54.51 17.40
C THR A 79 26.07 54.83 18.63
N VAL A 80 26.48 53.82 19.40
CA VAL A 80 27.31 53.97 20.61
C VAL A 80 28.38 52.88 20.64
N SER A 81 29.63 53.26 20.86
CA SER A 81 30.75 52.30 20.98
C SER A 81 30.49 51.28 22.08
N TRP A 82 30.74 50.00 21.80
CA TRP A 82 30.56 48.88 22.73
C TRP A 82 31.16 49.13 24.11
N GLN A 83 32.35 49.75 24.17
CA GLN A 83 33.05 50.07 25.42
C GLN A 83 32.32 51.11 26.29
N LYS A 84 31.41 51.89 25.71
CA LYS A 84 30.59 52.89 26.41
C LYS A 84 29.27 52.32 26.89
N ILE A 85 28.91 51.10 26.47
CA ILE A 85 27.71 50.40 26.95
C ILE A 85 28.03 49.80 28.32
N ASN A 86 27.10 49.91 29.27
CA ASN A 86 27.30 49.33 30.60
C ASN A 86 27.33 47.80 30.53
N THR A 87 27.99 47.18 31.52
CA THR A 87 28.21 45.73 31.56
C THR A 87 26.92 44.89 31.51
N ALA A 88 25.81 45.38 32.05
CA ALA A 88 24.54 44.64 32.06
C ALA A 88 23.94 44.58 30.65
N ASP A 89 23.93 45.70 29.95
CA ASP A 89 23.43 45.78 28.56
C ASP A 89 24.35 45.03 27.60
N GLN A 90 25.67 45.07 27.81
CA GLN A 90 26.61 44.25 27.04
C GLN A 90 26.29 42.74 27.15
N LYS A 91 25.99 42.24 28.35
CA LYS A 91 25.58 40.84 28.54
C LYS A 91 24.28 40.51 27.82
N LEU A 92 23.29 41.41 27.88
CA LEU A 92 22.00 41.23 27.21
C LEU A 92 22.16 41.16 25.69
N LEU A 93 22.90 42.11 25.10
CA LEU A 93 23.17 42.17 23.66
C LEU A 93 23.96 40.96 23.19
N ALA A 94 24.95 40.52 23.96
CA ALA A 94 25.70 39.30 23.68
C ALA A 94 24.84 38.03 23.71
N HIS A 95 23.95 37.89 24.70
CA HIS A 95 23.01 36.77 24.77
C HIS A 95 21.98 36.81 23.63
N ARG A 96 21.55 38.02 23.21
CA ARG A 96 20.70 38.19 22.04
C ARG A 96 21.42 37.79 20.76
N ALA A 97 22.67 38.19 20.59
CA ALA A 97 23.51 37.78 19.47
C ALA A 97 23.76 36.26 19.47
N ALA A 98 23.99 35.64 20.62
CA ALA A 98 24.11 34.18 20.74
C ALA A 98 22.84 33.47 20.25
N ARG A 99 21.65 33.95 20.67
CA ARG A 99 20.36 33.44 20.17
C ARG A 99 20.23 33.60 18.66
N ILE A 100 20.53 34.78 18.11
CA ILE A 100 20.48 35.03 16.67
C ILE A 100 21.45 34.12 15.92
N ASN A 101 22.67 33.95 16.42
CA ASN A 101 23.69 33.11 15.79
C ASN A 101 23.29 31.64 15.77
N LEU A 102 22.71 31.12 16.86
CA LEU A 102 22.16 29.76 16.88
C LEU A 102 21.03 29.61 15.85
N THR A 103 20.06 30.53 15.84
CA THR A 103 18.98 30.52 14.84
C THR A 103 19.49 30.63 13.41
N MET A 104 20.51 31.46 13.15
CA MET A 104 21.09 31.63 11.83
C MET A 104 21.91 30.42 11.39
N LYS A 105 22.64 29.78 12.30
CA LYS A 105 23.31 28.50 12.01
C LYS A 105 22.31 27.43 11.62
N ASP A 106 21.21 27.30 12.38
CA ASP A 106 20.11 26.39 12.03
C ASP A 106 19.53 26.72 10.66
N ARG A 107 19.29 28.00 10.36
CA ARG A 107 18.78 28.45 9.06
C ARG A 107 19.75 28.17 7.91
N VAL A 108 21.05 28.33 8.12
CA VAL A 108 22.07 28.01 7.10
C VAL A 108 22.09 26.51 6.82
N GLU A 109 22.01 25.67 7.85
CA GLU A 109 21.94 24.23 7.68
C GLU A 109 20.62 23.77 7.03
N GLU A 110 19.49 24.41 7.35
CA GLU A 110 18.22 24.21 6.65
C GLU A 110 18.34 24.55 5.16
N LEU A 111 18.92 25.72 4.83
CA LEU A 111 19.11 26.14 3.43
C LEU A 111 20.03 25.18 2.67
N LYS A 112 21.11 24.72 3.28
CA LYS A 112 21.97 23.67 2.69
C LYS A 112 21.23 22.37 2.49
N ALA A 113 20.37 21.95 3.43
CA ALA A 113 19.57 20.75 3.29
C ALA A 113 18.55 20.89 2.14
N ILE A 114 17.90 22.04 2.01
CA ILE A 114 16.99 22.35 0.91
C ILE A 114 17.74 22.39 -0.43
N GLU A 115 18.92 23.03 -0.47
CA GLU A 115 19.75 23.09 -1.68
C GLU A 115 20.22 21.70 -2.11
N ALA A 116 20.71 20.88 -1.17
CA ALA A 116 21.08 19.50 -1.42
C ALA A 116 19.89 18.65 -1.89
N ALA A 117 18.72 18.83 -1.28
CA ALA A 117 17.49 18.17 -1.70
C ALA A 117 17.04 18.60 -3.10
N ASN A 118 17.23 19.87 -3.46
CA ASN A 118 16.88 20.40 -4.77
C ASN A 118 17.95 20.14 -5.85
N ALA A 119 19.14 19.67 -5.48
CA ALA A 119 20.21 19.33 -6.43
C ALA A 119 19.80 18.17 -7.36
N LEU A 120 18.85 17.35 -6.92
CA LEU A 120 18.29 16.23 -7.67
C LEU A 120 16.76 16.34 -7.71
N SER A 121 16.17 16.05 -8.86
CA SER A 121 14.72 15.83 -8.95
C SER A 121 14.28 14.69 -8.02
N SER A 122 12.99 14.66 -7.67
CA SER A 122 12.42 13.55 -6.88
C SER A 122 12.62 12.20 -7.57
N GLU A 123 12.49 12.15 -8.90
CA GLU A 123 12.70 10.94 -9.70
C GLU A 123 14.16 10.43 -9.62
N GLU A 124 15.15 11.32 -9.72
CA GLU A 124 16.56 10.97 -9.61
C GLU A 124 16.91 10.43 -8.22
N ARG A 125 16.35 11.01 -7.16
CA ARG A 125 16.52 10.51 -5.79
C ARG A 125 15.92 9.12 -5.61
N ILE A 126 14.71 8.90 -6.12
CA ILE A 126 14.06 7.58 -6.13
C ILE A 126 14.94 6.57 -6.88
N ARG A 127 15.44 6.91 -8.08
CA ARG A 127 16.34 6.06 -8.87
C ARG A 127 17.62 5.70 -8.11
N LEU A 128 18.29 6.67 -7.48
CA LEU A 128 19.50 6.43 -6.71
C LEU A 128 19.25 5.52 -5.50
N ARG A 129 18.14 5.74 -4.77
CA ARG A 129 17.77 4.88 -3.64
C ARG A 129 17.41 3.47 -4.11
N CYS A 130 16.59 3.31 -5.15
CA CYS A 130 16.30 1.99 -5.70
C CYS A 130 17.57 1.29 -6.20
N HIS A 131 18.50 2.00 -6.84
CA HIS A 131 19.79 1.44 -7.26
C HIS A 131 20.61 0.92 -6.07
N LYS A 132 20.67 1.67 -4.96
CA LYS A 132 21.31 1.21 -3.71
C LYS A 132 20.60 -0.02 -3.12
N GLU A 133 19.27 -0.04 -3.15
CA GLU A 133 18.46 -1.16 -2.65
C GLU A 133 18.61 -2.43 -3.49
N LEU A 134 18.71 -2.30 -4.82
CA LEU A 134 19.00 -3.38 -5.76
C LEU A 134 20.40 -3.98 -5.56
N ALA A 135 21.36 -3.19 -5.08
CA ALA A 135 22.72 -3.63 -4.78
C ALA A 135 22.85 -4.37 -3.44
N ARG A 136 21.80 -4.41 -2.61
CA ARG A 136 21.81 -5.16 -1.35
C ARG A 136 21.78 -6.67 -1.62
N PRO A 137 22.35 -7.50 -0.72
CA PRO A 137 22.21 -8.94 -0.81
C PRO A 137 20.74 -9.35 -0.86
N VAL A 138 20.44 -10.33 -1.72
CA VAL A 138 19.10 -10.91 -1.79
C VAL A 138 18.80 -11.65 -0.50
N ILE A 139 17.61 -11.41 0.02
CA ILE A 139 17.12 -12.00 1.26
C ILE A 139 16.08 -13.05 0.90
N THR A 140 16.14 -14.20 1.57
CA THR A 140 15.18 -15.29 1.35
C THR A 140 14.16 -15.36 2.47
N TRP A 141 12.88 -15.31 2.10
CA TRP A 141 11.79 -15.62 3.03
C TRP A 141 11.85 -17.09 3.47
N GLN A 142 11.74 -17.33 4.77
CA GLN A 142 11.62 -18.67 5.33
C GLN A 142 10.17 -18.90 5.74
N ARG A 143 9.59 -20.02 5.30
CA ARG A 143 8.19 -20.32 5.58
C ARG A 143 7.97 -20.47 7.09
N ILE A 144 6.99 -19.74 7.63
CA ILE A 144 6.64 -19.72 9.05
C ILE A 144 5.38 -20.55 9.29
N GLY A 145 5.39 -21.36 10.36
CA GLY A 145 4.24 -22.18 10.78
C GLY A 145 3.35 -21.52 11.85
N HIS A 146 2.17 -22.11 12.08
CA HIS A 146 1.22 -21.65 13.11
C HIS A 146 1.84 -21.50 14.50
N GLU A 147 2.56 -22.54 14.97
CA GLU A 147 3.17 -22.57 16.29
C GLU A 147 4.18 -21.43 16.47
N GLN A 148 5.01 -21.19 15.46
CA GLN A 148 6.01 -20.12 15.50
C GLN A 148 5.37 -18.73 15.63
N VAL A 149 4.32 -18.44 14.86
CA VAL A 149 3.59 -17.16 14.99
C VAL A 149 2.99 -17.04 16.39
N GLN A 150 2.34 -18.09 16.89
CA GLN A 150 1.74 -18.09 18.22
C GLN A 150 2.77 -17.78 19.32
N GLN A 151 3.96 -18.39 19.25
CA GLN A 151 4.99 -18.23 20.27
C GLN A 151 5.77 -16.91 20.16
N LYS A 152 5.91 -16.35 18.94
CA LYS A 152 6.89 -15.27 18.69
C LYS A 152 6.29 -13.95 18.21
N HIS A 153 4.98 -13.86 17.95
CA HIS A 153 4.37 -12.64 17.42
C HIS A 153 4.53 -11.39 18.31
N GLU A 154 4.70 -11.54 19.62
CA GLU A 154 4.93 -10.43 20.55
C GLU A 154 6.41 -10.03 20.66
N LYS A 155 7.32 -10.80 20.05
CA LYS A 155 8.76 -10.57 20.18
C LYS A 155 9.23 -9.43 19.28
N MET A 156 10.01 -8.51 19.87
CA MET A 156 10.82 -7.53 19.12
C MET A 156 11.96 -8.26 18.44
N CYS A 157 11.89 -8.31 17.11
CA CYS A 157 12.87 -8.97 16.27
C CYS A 157 13.49 -7.96 15.31
N LYS A 158 14.70 -8.28 14.84
CA LYS A 158 15.33 -7.51 13.77
C LYS A 158 14.67 -7.83 12.44
N GLY A 159 14.56 -6.81 11.61
CA GLY A 159 14.20 -6.92 10.22
C GLY A 159 15.29 -7.62 9.41
N MET A 160 14.87 -8.29 8.34
CA MET A 160 15.77 -9.03 7.48
C MET A 160 16.58 -8.11 6.57
N THR A 161 16.08 -6.91 6.26
CA THR A 161 16.68 -6.00 5.27
C THR A 161 17.64 -5.00 5.90
N TYR A 162 17.18 -4.29 6.93
CA TYR A 162 17.93 -3.20 7.56
C TYR A 162 18.55 -3.61 8.89
N HIS A 163 18.26 -4.82 9.38
CA HIS A 163 18.75 -5.36 10.65
C HIS A 163 18.46 -4.47 11.87
N LEU A 164 17.43 -3.63 11.75
CA LEU A 164 16.89 -2.82 12.83
C LEU A 164 15.78 -3.62 13.53
N GLU A 165 15.69 -3.50 14.84
CA GLU A 165 14.41 -3.74 15.51
C GLU A 165 13.41 -2.70 15.03
N PHE A 166 12.16 -3.09 14.81
CA PHE A 166 11.14 -2.22 14.22
C PHE A 166 9.79 -2.42 14.93
N PRO A 167 8.93 -1.39 14.98
CA PRO A 167 7.60 -1.49 15.56
C PRO A 167 6.67 -2.23 14.61
N TRP A 168 5.71 -2.98 15.16
CA TRP A 168 4.66 -3.69 14.41
C TRP A 168 3.26 -3.37 14.94
N SER A 169 3.14 -2.30 15.73
CA SER A 169 1.90 -1.78 16.28
C SER A 169 1.99 -0.26 16.47
N GLU A 170 0.84 0.41 16.57
CA GLU A 170 0.78 1.83 16.95
C GLU A 170 1.53 2.10 18.27
N GLU A 171 1.30 1.25 19.29
CA GLU A 171 1.93 1.37 20.62
C GLU A 171 3.45 1.24 20.55
N THR A 172 3.96 0.26 19.80
CA THR A 172 5.41 0.07 19.65
C THR A 172 6.04 1.22 18.86
N LEU A 173 5.35 1.77 17.86
CA LEU A 173 5.83 2.95 17.14
C LEU A 173 5.86 4.19 18.05
N GLU A 174 4.82 4.43 18.84
CA GLU A 174 4.75 5.53 19.81
C GLU A 174 5.90 5.44 20.83
N LYS A 175 6.19 4.22 21.31
CA LYS A 175 7.30 3.97 22.25
C LYS A 175 8.68 4.19 21.62
N MET A 176 8.89 3.78 20.37
CA MET A 176 10.18 3.92 19.68
C MET A 176 10.41 5.35 19.15
N GLY A 177 9.34 6.04 18.79
CA GLY A 177 9.30 7.48 18.57
C GLY A 177 10.09 8.01 17.36
N PRO A 178 10.24 9.36 17.27
CA PRO A 178 10.92 10.04 16.18
C PRO A 178 12.37 9.60 15.92
N GLN A 179 13.08 9.22 16.98
CA GLN A 179 14.48 8.77 16.90
C GLN A 179 14.61 7.48 16.09
N TRP A 180 13.68 6.54 16.28
CA TRP A 180 13.65 5.32 15.49
C TRP A 180 13.29 5.60 14.03
N LEU A 181 12.27 6.43 13.77
CA LEU A 181 11.90 6.82 12.41
C LEU A 181 13.06 7.47 11.65
N THR A 182 13.81 8.35 12.30
CA THR A 182 15.02 8.97 11.74
C THR A 182 16.01 7.88 11.30
N LYS A 183 16.32 6.94 12.19
CA LYS A 183 17.24 5.83 11.89
C LYS A 183 16.71 4.94 10.75
N ALA A 184 15.42 4.63 10.76
CA ALA A 184 14.77 3.80 9.76
C ALA A 184 14.80 4.46 8.36
N PHE A 185 14.44 5.73 8.28
CA PHE A 185 14.41 6.47 7.01
C PHE A 185 15.82 6.73 6.46
N HIS A 186 16.82 6.96 7.32
CA HIS A 186 18.23 7.00 6.89
C HIS A 186 18.67 5.63 6.35
N ALA A 187 18.32 4.54 7.04
CA ALA A 187 18.69 3.19 6.60
C ALA A 187 18.09 2.82 5.24
N ALA A 188 16.85 3.26 4.98
CA ALA A 188 16.16 3.11 3.70
C ALA A 188 16.56 4.13 2.63
N GLY A 189 17.33 5.16 2.99
CA GLY A 189 17.74 6.24 2.08
C GLY A 189 16.58 7.14 1.64
N THR A 190 15.53 7.26 2.46
CA THR A 190 14.34 8.07 2.18
C THR A 190 14.34 9.41 2.92
N LEU A 191 15.32 9.61 3.82
CA LEU A 191 15.61 10.84 4.52
C LEU A 191 17.12 11.10 4.47
N ASP A 192 17.51 12.35 4.19
CA ASP A 192 18.92 12.76 4.13
C ASP A 192 19.62 12.66 5.48
N GLU A 193 20.91 12.30 5.49
CA GLU A 193 21.70 12.04 6.70
C GLU A 193 21.76 13.22 7.69
N ASN A 194 21.61 14.46 7.21
CA ASN A 194 21.64 15.69 8.00
C ASN A 194 20.26 16.14 8.49
N ASN A 195 19.20 15.42 8.12
CA ASN A 195 17.84 15.68 8.54
C ASN A 195 17.42 14.70 9.64
N ALA A 196 16.25 14.92 10.24
CA ALA A 196 15.72 14.04 11.27
C ALA A 196 14.21 14.17 11.35
N VAL A 197 13.55 13.13 11.85
CA VAL A 197 12.17 13.23 12.35
C VAL A 197 12.23 13.78 13.78
N THR A 198 11.53 14.89 14.03
CA THR A 198 11.52 15.58 15.32
C THR A 198 10.26 15.32 16.13
N GLU A 199 9.13 15.08 15.46
CA GLU A 199 7.84 14.81 16.09
C GLU A 199 7.12 13.65 15.40
N LEU A 200 6.31 12.93 16.17
CA LEU A 200 5.42 11.84 15.75
C LEU A 200 4.05 12.08 16.38
N LEU A 201 2.99 12.05 15.58
CA LEU A 201 1.61 12.11 16.04
C LEU A 201 0.77 11.00 15.42
N LEU A 202 0.28 10.06 16.22
CA LEU A 202 -0.62 9.01 15.75
C LEU A 202 -2.05 9.54 15.58
N GLU A 203 -2.68 9.27 14.43
CA GLU A 203 -4.07 9.64 14.16
C GLU A 203 -5.06 8.59 14.73
N LYS A 204 -5.04 8.35 16.04
CA LYS A 204 -5.80 7.27 16.72
C LYS A 204 -7.33 7.31 16.50
N LYS A 205 -7.87 8.45 16.03
CA LYS A 205 -9.31 8.63 15.74
C LYS A 205 -9.71 8.08 14.37
N VAL A 206 -8.77 7.96 13.43
CA VAL A 206 -9.04 7.49 12.08
C VAL A 206 -8.69 6.01 12.01
N LYS A 207 -9.72 5.16 11.91
CA LYS A 207 -9.53 3.71 11.74
C LYS A 207 -9.57 3.36 10.27
N VAL A 208 -8.46 2.83 9.76
CA VAL A 208 -8.40 2.29 8.40
C VAL A 208 -8.81 0.82 8.46
N THR A 209 -10.10 0.55 8.25
CA THR A 209 -10.68 -0.81 8.33
C THR A 209 -10.71 -1.55 6.99
N ALA A 210 -10.32 -0.89 5.89
CA ALA A 210 -10.29 -1.50 4.57
C ALA A 210 -9.19 -2.56 4.46
N GLY A 211 -9.50 -3.68 3.79
CA GLY A 211 -8.57 -4.77 3.45
C GLY A 211 -8.39 -5.82 4.55
N ASN A 212 -8.40 -7.10 4.16
CA ASN A 212 -8.56 -8.24 5.08
C ASN A 212 -7.26 -8.93 5.52
N ASN A 213 -6.07 -8.40 5.16
CA ASN A 213 -4.79 -9.10 5.35
C ASN A 213 -3.81 -8.43 6.33
N ALA A 214 -4.05 -7.19 6.75
CA ALA A 214 -3.14 -6.44 7.60
C ALA A 214 -3.84 -5.31 8.36
N GLY A 215 -3.34 -5.02 9.56
CA GLY A 215 -3.68 -3.81 10.31
C GLY A 215 -3.06 -2.59 9.65
N LYS A 216 -3.70 -1.43 9.83
CA LYS A 216 -3.34 -0.18 9.17
C LYS A 216 -3.59 0.99 10.09
N PHE A 217 -2.70 1.97 10.08
CA PHE A 217 -2.91 3.21 10.81
C PHE A 217 -2.23 4.40 10.12
N LEU A 218 -2.69 5.60 10.47
CA LEU A 218 -2.22 6.86 9.94
C LEU A 218 -1.46 7.62 11.03
N PHE A 219 -0.44 8.36 10.63
CA PHE A 219 0.33 9.19 11.54
C PHE A 219 0.98 10.35 10.81
N GLU A 220 1.27 11.41 11.56
CA GLU A 220 1.98 12.57 11.08
C GLU A 220 3.39 12.63 11.69
N VAL A 221 4.32 13.18 10.93
CA VAL A 221 5.68 13.46 11.35
C VAL A 221 6.03 14.91 11.07
N ARG A 222 6.93 15.47 11.89
CA ARG A 222 7.66 16.68 11.52
C ARG A 222 9.10 16.34 11.28
N TYR A 223 9.67 16.96 10.26
CA TYR A 223 11.09 16.89 9.98
C TYR A 223 11.80 18.09 10.57
N LYS A 224 13.08 17.92 10.90
CA LYS A 224 13.96 19.02 11.29
C LYS A 224 13.98 20.07 10.18
N TRP A 225 14.17 19.61 8.95
CA TRP A 225 14.13 20.43 7.74
C TRP A 225 13.06 19.88 6.79
N GLN A 226 12.04 20.67 6.48
CA GLN A 226 11.02 20.27 5.52
C GLN A 226 11.53 20.49 4.09
N THR A 227 11.60 19.43 3.29
CA THR A 227 11.93 19.50 1.86
C THR A 227 10.69 19.23 1.01
N PRO A 228 10.65 19.64 -0.28
CA PRO A 228 9.47 19.47 -1.13
C PRO A 228 9.03 18.02 -1.33
N ASP A 229 9.94 17.06 -1.19
CA ASP A 229 9.68 15.64 -1.44
C ASP A 229 9.37 14.83 -0.16
N LEU A 230 9.42 15.46 1.01
CA LEU A 230 9.11 14.83 2.29
C LEU A 230 7.65 15.03 2.66
N HIS A 231 6.95 13.92 2.85
CA HIS A 231 5.54 13.85 3.19
C HIS A 231 5.41 13.79 4.71
N THR A 232 4.65 14.72 5.28
CA THR A 232 4.41 14.76 6.72
C THR A 232 3.29 13.84 7.17
N LYS A 233 2.40 13.43 6.26
CA LYS A 233 1.31 12.49 6.53
C LYS A 233 1.66 11.13 5.97
N LEU A 234 1.72 10.12 6.82
CA LEU A 234 2.21 8.79 6.49
C LEU A 234 1.17 7.72 6.82
N PHE A 235 1.31 6.60 6.13
CA PHE A 235 0.50 5.41 6.29
C PHE A 235 1.40 4.23 6.66
N ALA A 236 1.01 3.47 7.68
CA ALA A 236 1.67 2.23 8.06
C ALA A 236 0.75 1.03 7.87
N LYS A 237 1.26 -0.01 7.21
CA LYS A 237 0.69 -1.36 7.17
C LYS A 237 1.51 -2.26 8.09
N ILE A 238 0.81 -3.00 8.95
CA ILE A 238 1.38 -3.83 10.01
C ILE A 238 0.60 -5.14 10.12
N PRO A 239 1.13 -6.17 10.79
CA PRO A 239 0.33 -7.36 11.04
C PRO A 239 -0.90 -7.06 11.92
N PHE A 240 -1.95 -7.86 11.76
CA PHE A 240 -3.03 -7.88 12.74
C PHE A 240 -2.52 -8.41 14.09
N PRO A 241 -3.09 -7.95 15.23
CA PRO A 241 -2.81 -8.58 16.51
C PRO A 241 -3.38 -10.01 16.53
N LEU A 242 -2.67 -10.92 17.19
CA LEU A 242 -3.12 -12.31 17.40
C LEU A 242 -4.11 -12.40 18.58
N SER A 243 -5.04 -11.47 18.65
CA SER A 243 -6.03 -11.39 19.73
C SER A 243 -7.39 -10.93 19.19
N GLY A 244 -8.45 -11.15 19.96
CA GLY A 244 -9.80 -10.72 19.62
C GLY A 244 -10.28 -11.20 18.24
N ALA A 245 -11.01 -10.33 17.54
CA ALA A 245 -11.66 -10.64 16.26
C ALA A 245 -10.70 -10.82 15.08
N THR A 246 -9.42 -10.42 15.23
CA THR A 246 -8.42 -10.46 14.14
C THR A 246 -7.42 -11.61 14.27
N SER A 247 -7.53 -12.46 15.29
CA SER A 247 -6.59 -13.56 15.52
C SER A 247 -6.55 -14.54 14.32
N SER A 248 -7.70 -14.86 13.73
CA SER A 248 -7.75 -15.69 12.52
C SER A 248 -7.19 -15.00 11.29
N ASP A 249 -7.33 -13.67 11.18
CA ASP A 249 -6.77 -12.90 10.07
C ASP A 249 -5.25 -12.83 10.15
N ARG A 250 -4.70 -12.65 11.36
CA ARG A 250 -3.26 -12.71 11.62
C ARG A 250 -2.67 -14.06 11.19
N LEU A 251 -3.32 -15.17 11.56
CA LEU A 251 -2.87 -16.50 11.09
C LEU A 251 -3.05 -16.65 9.58
N SER A 252 -4.15 -16.12 9.02
CA SER A 252 -4.38 -16.17 7.57
C SER A 252 -3.29 -15.45 6.78
N SER A 253 -2.90 -14.23 7.17
CA SER A 253 -1.88 -13.48 6.45
C SER A 253 -0.49 -14.03 6.67
N SER A 254 -0.10 -14.29 7.93
CA SER A 254 1.26 -14.69 8.28
C SER A 254 1.59 -16.15 8.00
N VAL A 255 0.60 -17.03 7.86
CA VAL A 255 0.82 -18.47 7.60
C VAL A 255 0.23 -18.92 6.27
N ASN A 256 -1.05 -18.62 6.00
CA ASN A 256 -1.73 -19.19 4.84
C ASN A 256 -1.46 -18.44 3.53
N LYS A 257 -1.18 -17.13 3.62
CA LYS A 257 -0.93 -16.24 2.48
C LYS A 257 0.52 -15.75 2.40
N GLN A 258 1.41 -16.33 3.18
CA GLN A 258 2.82 -15.95 3.12
C GLN A 258 3.42 -16.26 1.73
N PRO A 259 4.40 -15.46 1.26
CA PRO A 259 4.98 -14.29 1.91
C PRO A 259 4.53 -12.97 1.27
N MET A 260 3.21 -12.74 1.14
CA MET A 260 2.69 -11.53 0.47
C MET A 260 3.25 -10.22 1.04
N ASP A 261 3.38 -10.08 2.36
CA ASP A 261 3.89 -8.84 2.96
C ASP A 261 5.37 -8.59 2.61
N PHE A 262 6.18 -9.64 2.47
CA PHE A 262 7.57 -9.55 2.00
C PHE A 262 7.62 -9.08 0.54
N TYR A 263 6.75 -9.63 -0.32
CA TYR A 263 6.67 -9.22 -1.73
C TYR A 263 6.20 -7.77 -1.87
N GLU A 264 5.26 -7.31 -1.04
CA GLU A 264 4.81 -5.92 -1.05
C GLU A 264 5.93 -4.95 -0.68
N ILE A 265 6.64 -5.23 0.41
CA ILE A 265 7.78 -4.42 0.85
C ILE A 265 8.82 -4.35 -0.26
N ASN A 266 9.13 -5.47 -0.90
CA ASN A 266 10.07 -5.52 -2.01
C ASN A 266 9.58 -4.75 -3.25
N ALA A 267 8.30 -4.81 -3.60
CA ALA A 267 7.75 -4.07 -4.73
C ALA A 267 7.96 -2.56 -4.53
N TYR A 268 7.61 -2.01 -3.36
CA TYR A 268 7.86 -0.60 -3.04
C TYR A 268 9.35 -0.26 -2.96
N ARG A 269 10.15 -1.08 -2.27
CA ARG A 269 11.57 -0.81 -2.04
C ARG A 269 12.40 -0.84 -3.33
N LEU A 270 12.13 -1.81 -4.19
CA LEU A 270 12.97 -2.14 -5.35
C LEU A 270 12.45 -1.52 -6.65
N LEU A 271 11.14 -1.42 -6.83
CA LEU A 271 10.53 -1.08 -8.12
C LEU A 271 9.96 0.33 -8.22
N GLU A 272 9.98 1.15 -7.17
CA GLU A 272 9.40 2.51 -7.22
C GLU A 272 9.96 3.35 -8.40
N ALA A 273 11.25 3.21 -8.71
CA ALA A 273 11.88 3.91 -9.83
C ALA A 273 11.52 3.36 -11.22
N SER A 274 11.11 2.10 -11.31
CA SER A 274 10.85 1.37 -12.57
C SER A 274 9.37 1.07 -12.80
N MET A 275 8.51 1.38 -11.83
CA MET A 275 7.07 1.22 -11.93
C MET A 275 6.51 2.22 -12.95
N PRO A 276 5.78 1.76 -13.99
CA PRO A 276 5.24 2.65 -15.02
C PRO A 276 3.94 3.33 -14.60
N VAL A 277 3.60 3.27 -13.31
CA VAL A 277 2.39 3.85 -12.71
C VAL A 277 2.77 4.40 -11.34
N LYS A 278 2.06 5.45 -10.88
CA LYS A 278 2.32 6.01 -9.55
C LYS A 278 1.99 5.00 -8.46
N THR A 279 2.86 4.93 -7.47
CA THR A 279 2.65 4.22 -6.20
C THR A 279 2.93 5.19 -5.06
N PRO A 280 2.32 5.01 -3.88
CA PRO A 280 2.69 5.77 -2.70
C PRO A 280 4.22 5.75 -2.47
N LYS A 281 4.85 6.90 -2.30
CA LYS A 281 6.28 7.02 -1.98
C LYS A 281 6.63 6.13 -0.79
N PHE A 282 7.61 5.25 -0.96
CA PHE A 282 8.11 4.41 0.11
C PHE A 282 8.98 5.21 1.08
N TYR A 283 8.81 4.97 2.37
CA TYR A 283 9.66 5.52 3.43
C TYR A 283 10.50 4.46 4.12
N PHE A 284 9.88 3.33 4.47
CA PHE A 284 10.57 2.24 5.13
C PHE A 284 9.73 0.97 5.05
N GLY A 285 10.37 -0.19 5.02
CA GLY A 285 9.65 -1.44 5.17
C GLY A 285 10.60 -2.59 5.51
N ASP A 286 10.23 -3.40 6.48
CA ASP A 286 11.00 -4.59 6.85
C ASP A 286 10.09 -5.66 7.45
N ILE A 287 10.58 -6.90 7.47
CA ILE A 287 9.87 -8.08 7.95
C ILE A 287 10.84 -9.03 8.65
N SER A 288 10.34 -9.85 9.57
CA SER A 288 11.14 -10.82 10.30
C SER A 288 10.70 -12.26 10.05
N ASN A 289 11.64 -13.12 9.61
CA ASN A 289 11.48 -14.57 9.56
C ASN A 289 11.27 -15.20 10.96
N GLU A 290 11.63 -14.49 12.03
CA GLU A 290 11.51 -15.02 13.38
C GLU A 290 10.07 -14.91 13.92
N SER A 291 9.43 -13.75 13.76
CA SER A 291 8.13 -13.45 14.37
C SER A 291 6.98 -13.30 13.38
N SER A 292 7.24 -13.25 12.08
CA SER A 292 6.29 -12.80 11.02
C SER A 292 5.79 -11.36 11.20
N ASN A 293 6.38 -10.58 12.11
CA ASN A 293 6.10 -9.16 12.23
C ASN A 293 6.68 -8.44 11.01
N PHE A 294 5.99 -7.42 10.55
CA PHE A 294 6.44 -6.53 9.50
C PHE A 294 5.95 -5.10 9.77
N ILE A 295 6.57 -4.16 9.08
CA ILE A 295 6.02 -2.82 8.91
C ILE A 295 6.33 -2.36 7.51
N LEU A 296 5.36 -1.68 6.88
CA LEU A 296 5.54 -0.95 5.62
C LEU A 296 5.00 0.46 5.82
N ILE A 297 5.86 1.45 5.65
CA ILE A 297 5.57 2.88 5.77
C ILE A 297 5.67 3.52 4.39
N THR A 298 4.59 4.17 3.99
CA THR A 298 4.49 4.92 2.73
C THR A 298 3.90 6.30 2.99
N GLU A 299 3.92 7.17 2.00
CA GLU A 299 3.11 8.39 2.04
C GLU A 299 1.62 8.04 2.22
N ARG A 300 0.88 8.90 2.92
CA ARG A 300 -0.57 8.83 2.93
C ARG A 300 -1.11 9.45 1.64
N VAL A 301 -1.85 8.67 0.85
CA VAL A 301 -2.61 9.19 -0.30
C VAL A 301 -3.61 10.26 0.17
N ALA A 302 -3.55 11.44 -0.44
CA ALA A 302 -4.33 12.62 -0.07
C ALA A 302 -5.73 12.62 -0.73
N PHE A 303 -6.57 11.66 -0.35
CA PHE A 303 -7.95 11.58 -0.80
C PHE A 303 -8.76 12.85 -0.48
N SER A 304 -9.46 13.39 -1.48
CA SER A 304 -10.18 14.68 -1.44
C SER A 304 -11.71 14.54 -1.38
N GLY A 305 -12.26 13.32 -1.53
CA GLY A 305 -13.69 13.04 -1.54
C GLY A 305 -14.16 12.47 -2.88
N MET A 306 -15.45 12.17 -3.02
CA MET A 306 -15.97 11.64 -4.29
C MET A 306 -16.14 12.76 -5.33
N PRO A 307 -15.97 12.49 -6.65
CA PRO A 307 -16.21 13.45 -7.73
C PRO A 307 -17.58 14.18 -7.67
N PRO A 308 -17.70 15.37 -8.29
CA PRO A 308 -16.66 16.09 -9.05
C PRO A 308 -15.63 16.77 -8.13
N LEU A 309 -14.37 16.79 -8.56
CA LEU A 309 -13.24 17.40 -7.86
C LEU A 309 -12.48 18.35 -8.80
N ASP A 310 -11.66 19.24 -8.24
CA ASP A 310 -10.72 20.02 -9.04
C ASP A 310 -9.63 19.10 -9.63
N ARG A 311 -8.97 19.56 -10.68
CA ARG A 311 -7.86 18.83 -11.32
C ARG A 311 -6.78 18.46 -10.31
N PHE A 312 -6.17 17.29 -10.51
CA PHE A 312 -5.17 16.67 -9.64
C PHE A 312 -5.62 16.36 -8.21
N GLN A 313 -6.84 16.70 -7.81
CA GLN A 313 -7.40 16.21 -6.55
C GLN A 313 -7.72 14.72 -6.69
N ILE A 314 -7.32 13.95 -5.68
CA ILE A 314 -7.46 12.50 -5.69
C ILE A 314 -8.86 12.13 -5.22
N GLU A 315 -9.59 11.37 -6.03
CA GLU A 315 -10.90 10.82 -5.71
C GLU A 315 -10.84 9.95 -4.46
N GLY A 316 -11.91 9.98 -3.66
CA GLY A 316 -12.03 9.23 -2.42
C GLY A 316 -11.77 7.73 -2.61
N PRO A 317 -11.35 7.02 -1.55
CA PRO A 317 -11.09 5.60 -1.66
C PRO A 317 -12.38 4.86 -2.02
N TYR A 318 -12.35 4.11 -3.11
CA TYR A 318 -13.46 3.26 -3.51
C TYR A 318 -13.56 2.03 -2.60
N VAL A 319 -14.79 1.60 -2.33
CA VAL A 319 -15.04 0.45 -1.46
C VAL A 319 -15.16 -0.80 -2.31
N LYS A 320 -14.43 -1.85 -1.94
CA LYS A 320 -14.45 -3.15 -2.64
C LYS A 320 -15.88 -3.65 -2.89
N CYS A 321 -16.18 -4.01 -4.13
CA CYS A 321 -17.47 -4.52 -4.60
C CYS A 321 -18.66 -3.55 -4.43
N LYS A 322 -18.39 -2.23 -4.41
CA LYS A 322 -19.41 -1.17 -4.35
C LYS A 322 -19.40 -0.27 -5.58
N ASP A 323 -19.05 -0.84 -6.73
CA ASP A 323 -18.92 -0.15 -8.00
C ASP A 323 -20.22 0.56 -8.43
N HIS A 324 -21.38 0.01 -8.04
CA HIS A 324 -22.67 0.67 -8.21
C HIS A 324 -22.82 2.04 -7.51
N GLU A 325 -21.92 2.37 -6.57
CA GLU A 325 -21.89 3.69 -5.90
C GLU A 325 -21.06 4.72 -6.70
N MET A 326 -20.37 4.34 -7.78
CA MET A 326 -19.52 5.23 -8.59
C MET A 326 -20.29 6.18 -9.51
N GLY A 327 -21.61 6.03 -9.66
CA GLY A 327 -22.43 7.00 -10.41
C GLY A 327 -22.28 6.97 -11.94
N GLY A 328 -21.84 5.85 -12.53
CA GLY A 328 -21.86 5.62 -13.99
C GLY A 328 -20.55 5.89 -14.76
N THR A 329 -19.43 6.12 -14.06
CA THR A 329 -18.08 6.29 -14.64
C THR A 329 -17.21 5.03 -14.57
N ASP A 330 -17.80 3.89 -14.20
CA ASP A 330 -17.10 2.61 -13.97
C ASP A 330 -16.31 2.15 -15.20
N LYS A 331 -16.88 2.26 -16.42
CA LYS A 331 -16.17 1.90 -17.66
C LYS A 331 -14.85 2.64 -17.84
N GLU A 332 -14.83 3.96 -17.63
CA GLU A 332 -13.61 4.78 -17.81
C GLU A 332 -12.51 4.35 -16.83
N HIS A 333 -12.89 4.08 -15.58
CA HIS A 333 -11.98 3.61 -14.53
C HIS A 333 -11.39 2.24 -14.89
N TYR A 334 -12.24 1.28 -15.29
CA TYR A 334 -11.77 -0.03 -15.71
C TYR A 334 -10.90 0.02 -16.97
N CYS A 335 -11.21 0.89 -17.94
CA CYS A 335 -10.33 1.15 -19.08
C CYS A 335 -8.95 1.63 -18.63
N ARG A 336 -8.89 2.55 -17.66
CA ARG A 336 -7.61 3.04 -17.10
C ARG A 336 -6.85 1.91 -16.41
N LEU A 337 -7.52 1.09 -15.59
CA LEU A 337 -6.89 -0.04 -14.91
C LEU A 337 -6.35 -1.10 -15.89
N MET A 338 -7.06 -1.37 -17.01
CA MET A 338 -6.56 -2.26 -18.06
C MET A 338 -5.27 -1.73 -18.70
N LYS A 339 -5.20 -0.42 -18.97
CA LYS A 339 -3.97 0.22 -19.46
C LYS A 339 -2.82 0.13 -18.45
N VAL A 340 -3.10 0.35 -17.17
CA VAL A 340 -2.10 0.22 -16.09
C VAL A 340 -1.57 -1.22 -16.02
N HIS A 341 -2.45 -2.22 -16.04
CA HIS A 341 -2.04 -3.62 -16.08
C HIS A 341 -1.14 -3.92 -17.29
N ALA A 342 -1.51 -3.43 -18.47
CA ALA A 342 -0.74 -3.61 -19.70
C ALA A 342 0.63 -2.93 -19.64
N HIS A 343 0.72 -1.72 -19.10
CA HIS A 343 1.99 -1.00 -18.94
C HIS A 343 2.92 -1.70 -17.96
N ILE A 344 2.42 -2.20 -16.82
CA ILE A 344 3.21 -2.99 -15.86
C ILE A 344 3.74 -4.26 -16.54
N ALA A 345 2.87 -4.98 -17.24
CA ALA A 345 3.26 -6.19 -17.96
C ALA A 345 4.33 -5.90 -19.03
N ALA A 346 4.20 -4.81 -19.80
CA ALA A 346 5.16 -4.43 -20.82
C ALA A 346 6.50 -3.97 -20.22
N ALA A 347 6.48 -3.22 -19.11
CA ALA A 347 7.70 -2.83 -18.39
C ALA A 347 8.47 -4.05 -17.88
N HIS A 348 7.77 -5.09 -17.44
CA HIS A 348 8.40 -6.38 -17.16
C HIS A 348 9.03 -7.01 -18.40
N LYS A 349 8.26 -7.17 -19.49
CA LYS A 349 8.75 -7.82 -20.72
C LYS A 349 9.91 -7.12 -21.39
N THR A 350 9.98 -5.80 -21.25
CA THR A 350 11.07 -4.99 -21.79
C THR A 350 12.30 -4.93 -20.88
N GLY A 351 12.29 -5.67 -19.75
CA GLY A 351 13.40 -5.73 -18.79
C GLY A 351 13.56 -4.47 -17.94
N LYS A 352 12.64 -3.49 -18.03
CA LYS A 352 12.73 -2.22 -17.29
C LYS A 352 12.62 -2.40 -15.78
N MET A 353 11.99 -3.49 -15.33
CA MET A 353 11.82 -3.80 -13.90
C MET A 353 12.98 -4.59 -13.29
N GLY A 354 13.94 -5.05 -14.09
CA GLY A 354 15.06 -5.89 -13.64
C GLY A 354 15.14 -7.21 -14.39
N THR A 355 16.12 -8.06 -14.03
CA THR A 355 16.30 -9.39 -14.62
C THR A 355 15.30 -10.40 -14.03
N GLU A 356 14.93 -11.42 -14.80
CA GLU A 356 14.00 -12.47 -14.35
C GLU A 356 14.47 -13.18 -13.07
N ASP A 357 15.76 -13.51 -12.98
CA ASP A 357 16.33 -14.16 -11.78
C ASP A 357 16.18 -13.28 -10.54
N PHE A 358 16.43 -11.97 -10.70
CA PHE A 358 16.27 -11.01 -9.61
C PHE A 358 14.81 -10.90 -9.17
N LEU A 359 13.90 -10.76 -10.13
CA LEU A 359 12.47 -10.60 -9.86
C LEU A 359 11.89 -11.84 -9.19
N ARG A 360 12.25 -13.04 -9.65
CA ARG A 360 11.83 -14.33 -9.08
C ARG A 360 12.25 -14.52 -7.63
N GLN A 361 13.39 -13.96 -7.24
CA GLN A 361 13.87 -14.06 -5.85
C GLN A 361 13.20 -13.08 -4.89
N ASN A 362 12.66 -11.96 -5.41
CA ASN A 362 12.16 -10.85 -4.58
C ASN A 362 10.64 -10.69 -4.60
N LEU A 363 9.95 -11.24 -5.60
CA LEU A 363 8.51 -11.07 -5.82
C LEU A 363 7.80 -12.43 -5.96
N MET A 364 6.47 -12.40 -5.96
CA MET A 364 5.70 -13.60 -6.25
C MET A 364 6.01 -14.09 -7.67
N TYR A 365 6.27 -15.39 -7.84
CA TYR A 365 6.55 -15.96 -9.15
C TYR A 365 5.88 -17.31 -9.29
N GLN A 366 4.94 -17.44 -10.22
CA GLN A 366 4.32 -18.72 -10.58
C GLN A 366 5.13 -19.39 -11.68
N ASP A 367 5.49 -20.66 -11.47
CA ASP A 367 6.24 -21.44 -12.45
C ASP A 367 5.40 -22.62 -12.95
N ALA A 368 5.40 -22.83 -14.26
CA ALA A 368 4.75 -23.98 -14.89
C ALA A 368 5.28 -25.31 -14.34
N ALA A 369 6.54 -25.37 -13.90
CA ALA A 369 7.17 -26.56 -13.33
C ALA A 369 6.51 -27.06 -12.03
N PHE A 370 5.74 -26.22 -11.33
CA PHE A 370 4.99 -26.63 -10.14
C PHE A 370 3.66 -27.33 -10.45
N TYR A 371 3.26 -27.37 -11.74
CA TYR A 371 1.99 -27.93 -12.17
C TYR A 371 2.21 -29.13 -13.07
N THR A 372 1.68 -30.27 -12.65
CA THR A 372 1.89 -31.55 -13.34
C THR A 372 0.65 -31.90 -14.16
N VAL A 373 0.86 -32.25 -15.43
CA VAL A 373 -0.19 -32.84 -16.26
C VAL A 373 -0.47 -34.26 -15.79
N GLN A 374 -1.72 -34.56 -15.45
CA GLN A 374 -2.14 -35.86 -14.92
C GLN A 374 -3.23 -36.45 -15.83
N PRO A 375 -2.84 -37.13 -16.92
CA PRO A 375 -3.81 -37.58 -17.92
C PRO A 375 -4.72 -38.71 -17.43
N GLU A 376 -4.29 -39.45 -16.40
CA GLU A 376 -4.98 -40.66 -15.92
C GLU A 376 -5.82 -40.43 -14.65
N LYS A 377 -5.89 -39.19 -14.12
CA LYS A 377 -6.69 -38.88 -12.91
C LYS A 377 -7.03 -37.39 -12.82
N ALA A 378 -7.98 -37.04 -11.95
CA ALA A 378 -8.22 -35.64 -11.60
C ALA A 378 -6.96 -34.99 -11.01
N SER A 379 -6.66 -33.77 -11.43
CA SER A 379 -5.46 -33.04 -10.99
C SER A 379 -5.74 -31.99 -9.91
N GLY A 380 -6.99 -31.60 -9.69
CA GLY A 380 -7.39 -30.65 -8.65
C GLY A 380 -7.52 -31.25 -7.25
N PHE A 381 -8.41 -30.66 -6.45
CA PHE A 381 -8.72 -31.14 -5.10
C PHE A 381 -9.47 -32.47 -5.13
N PRO A 382 -9.47 -33.25 -4.01
CA PRO A 382 -10.22 -34.50 -3.92
C PRO A 382 -11.69 -34.32 -4.33
N VAL A 383 -12.16 -35.16 -5.27
CA VAL A 383 -13.47 -34.99 -5.92
C VAL A 383 -14.60 -34.99 -4.89
N GLN A 384 -14.56 -35.88 -3.89
CA GLN A 384 -15.55 -35.92 -2.81
C GLN A 384 -15.64 -34.61 -2.02
N ALA A 385 -14.49 -33.99 -1.73
CA ALA A 385 -14.45 -32.74 -0.98
C ALA A 385 -15.08 -31.61 -1.80
N VAL A 386 -14.72 -31.51 -3.08
CA VAL A 386 -15.28 -30.50 -4.00
C VAL A 386 -16.77 -30.73 -4.22
N ALA A 387 -17.20 -31.96 -4.49
CA ALA A 387 -18.61 -32.32 -4.66
C ALA A 387 -19.44 -31.95 -3.43
N GLY A 388 -18.92 -32.20 -2.21
CA GLY A 388 -19.57 -31.78 -0.97
C GLY A 388 -19.75 -30.25 -0.88
N GLN A 389 -18.70 -29.49 -1.21
CA GLN A 389 -18.76 -28.02 -1.21
C GLN A 389 -19.71 -27.49 -2.28
N LEU A 390 -19.74 -28.08 -3.48
CA LEU A 390 -20.64 -27.68 -4.56
C LEU A 390 -22.10 -27.89 -4.19
N ARG A 391 -22.46 -28.98 -3.51
CA ARG A 391 -23.84 -29.19 -3.02
C ARG A 391 -24.25 -28.14 -1.99
N VAL A 392 -23.34 -27.77 -1.09
CA VAL A 392 -23.57 -26.68 -0.13
C VAL A 392 -23.76 -25.36 -0.88
N ALA A 393 -22.97 -25.10 -1.91
CA ALA A 393 -23.09 -23.90 -2.73
C ALA A 393 -24.42 -23.84 -3.49
N ILE A 394 -24.82 -24.94 -4.13
CA ILE A 394 -26.09 -25.06 -4.84
C ILE A 394 -27.24 -24.74 -3.89
N LYS A 395 -27.29 -25.40 -2.73
CA LYS A 395 -28.31 -25.10 -1.72
C LYS A 395 -28.29 -23.63 -1.28
N PHE A 396 -27.10 -23.07 -1.13
CA PHE A 396 -26.95 -21.68 -0.72
C PHE A 396 -27.55 -20.71 -1.75
N PHE A 397 -27.13 -20.76 -3.01
CA PHE A 397 -27.62 -19.80 -4.02
C PHE A 397 -29.02 -20.12 -4.55
N SER A 398 -29.50 -21.37 -4.47
CA SER A 398 -30.83 -21.76 -5.00
C SER A 398 -31.94 -21.70 -3.95
N GLU A 399 -31.63 -21.84 -2.66
CA GLU A 399 -32.62 -21.84 -1.59
C GLU A 399 -32.39 -20.72 -0.58
N THR A 400 -31.17 -20.60 -0.03
CA THR A 400 -30.89 -19.77 1.15
C THR A 400 -30.81 -18.28 0.80
N ALA A 401 -30.06 -17.95 -0.25
CA ALA A 401 -29.77 -16.59 -0.69
C ALA A 401 -30.32 -16.35 -2.11
N LYS A 402 -31.37 -17.08 -2.50
CA LYS A 402 -31.89 -17.12 -3.88
C LYS A 402 -32.26 -15.77 -4.48
N LEU A 403 -32.68 -14.82 -3.66
CA LEU A 403 -33.04 -13.47 -4.11
C LEU A 403 -31.83 -12.61 -4.50
N LEU A 404 -30.61 -13.08 -4.25
CA LEU A 404 -29.37 -12.39 -4.60
C LEU A 404 -28.79 -12.82 -5.95
N TYR A 405 -29.37 -13.85 -6.55
CA TYR A 405 -28.85 -14.48 -7.76
C TYR A 405 -29.94 -14.54 -8.83
N PRO A 406 -29.58 -14.64 -10.11
CA PRO A 406 -30.55 -14.77 -11.19
C PRO A 406 -31.44 -16.02 -11.03
N ASP A 407 -32.71 -15.93 -11.41
CA ASP A 407 -33.71 -16.99 -11.20
C ASP A 407 -33.28 -18.36 -11.76
N TYR A 408 -32.50 -18.38 -12.85
CA TYR A 408 -32.03 -19.61 -13.46
C TYR A 408 -31.21 -20.47 -12.50
N VAL A 409 -30.58 -19.90 -11.45
CA VAL A 409 -29.79 -20.68 -10.49
C VAL A 409 -30.65 -21.64 -9.64
N THR A 410 -31.96 -21.38 -9.60
CA THR A 410 -32.93 -22.25 -8.92
C THR A 410 -33.39 -23.44 -9.77
N THR A 411 -33.06 -23.43 -11.07
CA THR A 411 -33.46 -24.50 -11.99
C THR A 411 -32.55 -25.71 -11.86
N GLN A 412 -33.13 -26.91 -11.96
CA GLN A 412 -32.36 -28.16 -11.94
C GLN A 412 -31.32 -28.20 -13.08
N ALA A 413 -31.68 -27.72 -14.27
CA ALA A 413 -30.79 -27.69 -15.42
C ALA A 413 -29.51 -26.86 -15.17
N PHE A 414 -29.63 -25.69 -14.52
CA PHE A 414 -28.46 -24.91 -14.15
C PHE A 414 -27.64 -25.60 -13.05
N GLN A 415 -28.29 -26.17 -12.04
CA GLN A 415 -27.59 -26.83 -10.93
C GLN A 415 -26.75 -28.02 -11.41
N GLU A 416 -27.29 -28.84 -12.31
CA GLU A 416 -26.57 -29.94 -12.97
C GLU A 416 -25.41 -29.41 -13.82
N LYS A 417 -25.65 -28.36 -14.61
CA LYS A 417 -24.59 -27.71 -15.41
C LYS A 417 -23.46 -27.19 -14.53
N PHE A 418 -23.78 -26.46 -13.46
CA PHE A 418 -22.83 -25.91 -12.50
C PHE A 418 -22.01 -27.03 -11.85
N PHE A 419 -22.68 -28.06 -11.33
CA PHE A 419 -22.01 -29.18 -10.68
C PHE A 419 -21.03 -29.90 -11.63
N ASN A 420 -21.49 -30.23 -12.83
CA ASN A 420 -20.70 -30.93 -13.84
C ASN A 420 -19.51 -30.09 -14.32
N THR A 421 -19.74 -28.80 -14.58
CA THR A 421 -18.68 -27.89 -15.06
C THR A 421 -17.61 -27.68 -14.01
N MET A 422 -18.01 -27.48 -12.75
CA MET A 422 -17.06 -27.25 -11.66
C MET A 422 -16.23 -28.50 -11.32
N LEU A 423 -16.84 -29.69 -11.34
CA LEU A 423 -16.08 -30.93 -11.18
C LEU A 423 -15.14 -31.20 -12.36
N THR A 424 -15.59 -30.92 -13.58
CA THR A 424 -14.72 -31.01 -14.77
C THR A 424 -13.56 -30.03 -14.66
N SER A 425 -13.80 -28.77 -14.35
CA SER A 425 -12.75 -27.77 -14.13
C SER A 425 -11.77 -28.20 -13.04
N ASN A 426 -12.25 -28.72 -11.91
CA ASN A 426 -11.39 -29.29 -10.86
C ASN A 426 -10.54 -30.46 -11.39
N ALA A 427 -11.12 -31.35 -12.20
CA ALA A 427 -10.39 -32.47 -12.76
C ALA A 427 -9.22 -32.04 -13.66
N TYR A 428 -9.29 -30.87 -14.29
CA TYR A 428 -8.25 -30.32 -15.17
C TYR A 428 -7.43 -29.15 -14.56
N SER A 429 -7.55 -28.90 -13.25
CA SER A 429 -7.02 -27.68 -12.62
C SER A 429 -5.51 -27.45 -12.83
N GLN A 430 -4.68 -28.49 -12.69
CA GLN A 430 -3.23 -28.34 -12.91
C GLN A 430 -2.89 -28.16 -14.39
N GLU A 431 -3.60 -28.84 -15.30
CA GLU A 431 -3.38 -28.71 -16.74
C GLU A 431 -3.76 -27.33 -17.25
N LEU A 432 -4.87 -26.78 -16.76
CA LEU A 432 -5.30 -25.41 -17.06
C LEU A 432 -4.26 -24.39 -16.60
N THR A 433 -3.75 -24.54 -15.37
CA THR A 433 -2.74 -23.64 -14.83
C THR A 433 -1.41 -23.76 -15.56
N SER A 434 -0.96 -24.99 -15.83
CA SER A 434 0.24 -25.27 -16.62
C SER A 434 0.14 -24.67 -18.02
N TRP A 435 -0.99 -24.84 -18.71
CA TRP A 435 -1.23 -24.26 -20.04
C TRP A 435 -1.13 -22.73 -20.03
N LYS A 436 -1.75 -22.06 -19.05
CA LYS A 436 -1.70 -20.60 -18.91
C LYS A 436 -0.28 -20.05 -18.63
N LEU A 437 0.58 -20.86 -18.02
CA LEU A 437 1.97 -20.51 -17.69
C LEU A 437 2.98 -20.91 -18.76
N LYS A 438 2.59 -21.77 -19.71
CA LYS A 438 3.51 -22.35 -20.70
C LYS A 438 3.94 -21.35 -21.77
N ASP A 439 3.05 -20.45 -22.16
CA ASP A 439 3.36 -19.39 -23.10
C ASP A 439 3.90 -18.18 -22.36
N ALA A 440 5.22 -17.95 -22.51
CA ALA A 440 5.89 -16.86 -21.83
C ALA A 440 5.28 -15.50 -22.20
N ASP A 441 4.75 -15.30 -23.40
CA ASP A 441 4.18 -14.01 -23.82
C ASP A 441 2.98 -13.61 -22.95
N PHE A 442 2.25 -14.60 -22.43
CA PHE A 442 1.11 -14.44 -21.54
C PHE A 442 1.47 -14.42 -20.05
N VAL A 443 2.75 -14.45 -19.67
CA VAL A 443 3.21 -14.38 -18.28
C VAL A 443 3.99 -13.11 -18.04
N ALA A 444 3.50 -12.25 -17.15
CA ALA A 444 4.20 -11.03 -16.79
C ALA A 444 3.96 -10.62 -15.33
N LEU A 445 4.79 -9.69 -14.84
CA LEU A 445 4.52 -9.01 -13.59
C LEU A 445 3.19 -8.26 -13.67
N GLY A 446 2.47 -8.23 -12.55
CA GLY A 446 1.24 -7.47 -12.43
C GLY A 446 0.72 -7.47 -11.00
N HIS A 447 -0.23 -6.58 -10.74
CA HIS A 447 -1.01 -6.56 -9.51
C HIS A 447 -1.94 -7.79 -9.44
N GLN A 448 -2.19 -8.37 -8.26
CA GLN A 448 -3.00 -9.61 -8.15
C GLN A 448 -4.49 -9.41 -8.35
N ASN A 449 -5.03 -8.32 -7.81
CA ASN A 449 -6.46 -8.07 -7.78
C ASN A 449 -6.72 -6.56 -7.91
N LEU A 450 -6.31 -5.96 -9.02
CA LEU A 450 -6.40 -4.50 -9.24
C LEU A 450 -7.84 -4.11 -9.56
N ASN A 451 -8.70 -4.26 -8.58
CA ASN A 451 -10.04 -3.71 -8.56
C ASN A 451 -9.94 -2.23 -8.18
N ILE A 452 -11.01 -1.47 -8.38
CA ILE A 452 -11.07 -0.03 -8.10
C ILE A 452 -10.62 0.35 -6.67
N ASP A 453 -10.80 -0.53 -5.68
CA ASP A 453 -10.42 -0.27 -4.28
C ASP A 453 -8.91 -0.30 -4.03
N ASN A 454 -8.14 -0.85 -4.98
CA ASN A 454 -6.68 -0.93 -4.94
C ASN A 454 -5.99 0.13 -5.82
N ALA A 455 -6.75 1.14 -6.25
CA ALA A 455 -6.28 2.27 -7.03
C ALA A 455 -6.78 3.59 -6.45
N TYR A 456 -6.13 4.69 -6.83
CA TYR A 456 -6.56 6.05 -6.53
C TYR A 456 -6.49 6.88 -7.79
N PHE A 457 -7.53 7.67 -8.05
CA PHE A 457 -7.77 8.29 -9.34
C PHE A 457 -7.71 9.81 -9.23
N TRP A 458 -7.34 10.49 -10.31
CA TRP A 458 -7.45 11.93 -10.44
C TRP A 458 -7.63 12.29 -11.93
N ARG A 459 -8.12 13.50 -12.20
CA ARG A 459 -8.11 14.06 -13.54
C ARG A 459 -6.95 15.02 -13.73
N ASP A 460 -6.30 14.95 -14.88
CA ASP A 460 -5.21 15.85 -15.25
C ASP A 460 -5.72 17.19 -15.82
N ASP A 461 -4.82 18.01 -16.37
CA ASP A 461 -5.15 19.28 -17.00
C ASP A 461 -5.98 19.17 -18.29
N ASP A 462 -6.02 18.00 -18.90
CA ASP A 462 -6.82 17.70 -20.09
C ASP A 462 -8.14 16.98 -19.73
N ASP A 463 -8.50 16.96 -18.45
CA ASP A 463 -9.66 16.23 -17.89
C ASP A 463 -9.59 14.71 -18.08
N ARG A 464 -8.39 14.17 -18.36
CA ARG A 464 -8.18 12.74 -18.55
C ARG A 464 -8.04 12.04 -17.21
N LEU A 465 -8.75 10.93 -17.04
CA LEU A 465 -8.60 10.07 -15.87
C LEU A 465 -7.23 9.38 -15.87
N ASP A 466 -6.49 9.56 -14.79
CA ASP A 466 -5.28 8.82 -14.47
C ASP A 466 -5.42 8.18 -13.08
N CYS A 467 -4.51 7.27 -12.73
CA CYS A 467 -4.51 6.61 -11.45
C CYS A 467 -3.13 6.17 -10.99
N GLY A 468 -3.01 5.97 -9.68
CA GLY A 468 -1.94 5.22 -9.06
C GLY A 468 -2.50 3.97 -8.37
N ILE A 469 -1.61 3.10 -7.92
CA ILE A 469 -1.97 1.81 -7.32
C ILE A 469 -1.29 1.62 -5.96
N PHE A 470 -1.87 0.76 -5.11
CA PHE A 470 -1.30 0.32 -3.84
C PHE A 470 -1.72 -1.13 -3.54
N ASP A 471 -1.42 -1.66 -2.35
CA ASP A 471 -1.70 -3.06 -1.93
C ASP A 471 -0.99 -4.13 -2.77
N LEU A 472 0.34 -4.00 -2.91
CA LEU A 472 1.18 -4.82 -3.80
C LEU A 472 1.55 -6.20 -3.24
N GLY A 473 0.80 -6.74 -2.26
CA GLY A 473 1.14 -8.04 -1.63
C GLY A 473 1.16 -9.24 -2.58
N GLY A 474 0.35 -9.20 -3.63
CA GLY A 474 0.32 -10.20 -4.69
C GLY A 474 1.07 -9.80 -5.96
N PHE A 475 1.90 -8.76 -5.87
CA PHE A 475 2.64 -8.27 -7.03
C PHE A 475 3.71 -9.27 -7.44
N GLY A 476 3.70 -9.66 -8.72
CA GLY A 476 4.57 -10.73 -9.19
C GLY A 476 4.22 -11.28 -10.56
N ALA A 477 4.95 -12.30 -11.01
CA ALA A 477 4.77 -12.92 -12.32
C ALA A 477 3.68 -13.98 -12.24
N ALA A 478 2.65 -13.84 -13.08
CA ALA A 478 1.59 -14.82 -13.25
C ALA A 478 0.95 -14.68 -14.65
N PRO A 479 0.04 -15.59 -15.06
CA PRO A 479 -0.64 -15.46 -16.33
C PRO A 479 -1.48 -14.18 -16.39
N LEU A 480 -1.40 -13.46 -17.50
CA LEU A 480 -2.15 -12.21 -17.74
C LEU A 480 -3.67 -12.45 -17.67
N HIS A 481 -4.11 -13.63 -18.10
CA HIS A 481 -5.48 -14.13 -17.90
C HIS A 481 -5.98 -13.97 -16.46
N HIS A 482 -5.14 -14.34 -15.50
CA HIS A 482 -5.44 -14.26 -14.08
C HIS A 482 -5.48 -12.81 -13.61
N ARG A 483 -4.51 -12.01 -14.03
CA ARG A 483 -4.43 -10.58 -13.67
C ARG A 483 -5.66 -9.81 -14.13
N ILE A 484 -6.10 -10.05 -15.37
CA ILE A 484 -7.28 -9.40 -15.95
C ILE A 484 -8.55 -9.82 -15.21
N TRP A 485 -8.81 -11.13 -15.06
CA TRP A 485 -10.02 -11.56 -14.36
C TRP A 485 -10.07 -11.05 -12.91
N TRP A 486 -8.98 -11.15 -12.16
CA TRP A 486 -8.95 -10.69 -10.77
C TRP A 486 -8.99 -9.16 -10.62
N GLY A 487 -8.72 -8.42 -11.69
CA GLY A 487 -8.99 -6.98 -11.76
C GLY A 487 -10.45 -6.65 -12.09
N LEU A 488 -11.22 -7.60 -12.63
CA LEU A 488 -12.63 -7.42 -13.02
C LEU A 488 -13.62 -8.15 -12.10
N ASN A 489 -13.16 -9.07 -11.24
CA ASN A 489 -14.05 -9.98 -10.53
C ASN A 489 -14.97 -9.30 -9.51
N CYS A 490 -14.65 -8.07 -9.08
CA CYS A 490 -15.50 -7.27 -8.20
C CYS A 490 -16.42 -6.29 -8.97
N ALA A 491 -16.21 -6.11 -10.27
CA ALA A 491 -16.96 -5.19 -11.11
C ALA A 491 -18.45 -5.58 -11.23
N GLU A 492 -19.30 -4.63 -11.62
CA GLU A 492 -20.66 -4.95 -12.06
C GLU A 492 -20.61 -5.88 -13.29
N PHE A 493 -21.28 -7.03 -13.20
CA PHE A 493 -21.15 -8.04 -14.26
C PHE A 493 -21.68 -7.54 -15.60
N ASP A 494 -22.72 -6.70 -15.62
CA ASP A 494 -23.27 -6.16 -16.87
C ASP A 494 -22.19 -5.36 -17.63
N LEU A 495 -21.39 -4.58 -16.91
CA LEU A 495 -20.23 -3.90 -17.48
C LEU A 495 -19.19 -4.90 -18.00
N VAL A 496 -18.88 -5.95 -17.23
CA VAL A 496 -17.93 -6.98 -17.65
C VAL A 496 -18.42 -7.68 -18.91
N ALA A 497 -19.67 -8.12 -18.95
CA ALA A 497 -20.25 -8.83 -20.09
C ALA A 497 -20.29 -7.96 -21.35
N GLU A 498 -20.65 -6.68 -21.21
CA GLU A 498 -20.68 -5.72 -22.32
C GLU A 498 -19.27 -5.36 -22.82
N CYS A 499 -18.33 -5.11 -21.91
CA CYS A 499 -17.05 -4.50 -22.24
C CYS A 499 -15.86 -5.46 -22.30
N LEU A 500 -16.00 -6.75 -21.96
CA LEU A 500 -14.84 -7.66 -21.89
C LEU A 500 -14.05 -7.67 -23.20
N GLU A 501 -14.71 -7.77 -24.35
CA GLU A 501 -14.03 -7.78 -25.64
C GLU A 501 -13.24 -6.51 -25.93
N GLU A 502 -13.75 -5.35 -25.48
CA GLU A 502 -13.08 -4.06 -25.58
C GLU A 502 -11.89 -3.98 -24.62
N TYR A 503 -12.06 -4.42 -23.37
CA TYR A 503 -11.00 -4.47 -22.36
C TYR A 503 -9.84 -5.37 -22.78
N LEU A 504 -10.12 -6.54 -23.35
CA LEU A 504 -9.09 -7.44 -23.86
C LEU A 504 -8.33 -6.80 -25.03
N GLN A 505 -9.04 -6.17 -25.97
CA GLN A 505 -8.39 -5.50 -27.09
C GLN A 505 -7.52 -4.32 -26.60
N LEU A 506 -8.07 -3.50 -25.70
CA LEU A 506 -7.37 -2.37 -25.11
C LEU A 506 -6.09 -2.80 -24.38
N PHE A 507 -6.17 -3.89 -23.61
CA PHE A 507 -5.02 -4.47 -22.94
C PHE A 507 -3.96 -4.90 -23.96
N ILE A 508 -4.35 -5.64 -25.01
CA ILE A 508 -3.43 -6.15 -26.04
C ILE A 508 -2.73 -4.99 -26.76
N ASP A 509 -3.49 -4.00 -27.21
CA ASP A 509 -2.95 -2.84 -27.95
C ASP A 509 -2.01 -2.01 -27.06
N THR A 510 -2.38 -1.80 -25.80
CA THR A 510 -1.55 -1.06 -24.85
C THR A 510 -0.28 -1.83 -24.49
N TYR A 511 -0.40 -3.15 -24.28
CA TYR A 511 0.74 -4.01 -23.96
C TYR A 511 1.72 -4.05 -25.12
N HIS A 512 1.23 -4.22 -26.34
CA HIS A 512 2.05 -4.27 -27.55
C HIS A 512 2.72 -2.93 -27.85
N SER A 513 1.95 -1.83 -27.82
CA SER A 513 2.50 -0.48 -28.06
C SER A 513 3.53 -0.04 -27.01
N ALA A 514 3.43 -0.56 -25.78
CA ALA A 514 4.42 -0.34 -24.73
C ALA A 514 5.65 -1.27 -24.82
N GLY A 515 5.74 -2.12 -25.85
CA GLY A 515 6.88 -2.99 -26.14
C GLY A 515 6.71 -4.46 -25.73
N GLY A 516 5.52 -4.86 -25.27
CA GLY A 516 5.17 -6.26 -25.02
C GLY A 516 4.90 -7.06 -26.30
N PRO A 517 4.94 -8.41 -26.23
CA PRO A 517 4.49 -9.28 -27.31
C PRO A 517 3.02 -9.03 -27.72
N LEU A 518 2.73 -9.22 -29.01
CA LEU A 518 1.36 -9.18 -29.51
C LEU A 518 0.64 -10.49 -29.13
N LEU A 519 -0.39 -10.39 -28.28
CA LEU A 519 -1.12 -11.56 -27.80
C LEU A 519 -2.25 -11.97 -28.75
N ASN A 520 -2.53 -13.27 -28.80
CA ASN A 520 -3.73 -13.77 -29.44
C ASN A 520 -4.96 -13.51 -28.55
N LYS A 521 -5.90 -12.68 -29.04
CA LYS A 521 -7.12 -12.31 -28.30
C LYS A 521 -7.99 -13.50 -27.89
N GLY A 522 -8.18 -14.48 -28.78
CA GLY A 522 -8.98 -15.68 -28.47
C GLY A 522 -8.41 -16.49 -27.31
N THR A 523 -7.09 -16.71 -27.32
CA THR A 523 -6.37 -17.38 -26.23
C THR A 523 -6.51 -16.60 -24.91
N LEU A 524 -6.34 -15.28 -24.97
CA LEU A 524 -6.52 -14.41 -23.80
C LEU A 524 -7.94 -14.50 -23.23
N ARG A 525 -8.95 -14.45 -24.11
CA ARG A 525 -10.36 -14.57 -23.71
C ARG A 525 -10.64 -15.91 -23.04
N THR A 526 -10.22 -17.02 -23.66
CA THR A 526 -10.38 -18.36 -23.11
C THR A 526 -9.76 -18.46 -21.72
N GLY A 527 -8.50 -18.02 -21.55
CA GLY A 527 -7.87 -18.10 -20.23
C GLY A 527 -8.53 -17.19 -19.17
N VAL A 528 -9.08 -16.03 -19.54
CA VAL A 528 -9.83 -15.16 -18.61
C VAL A 528 -11.10 -15.85 -18.12
N VAL A 529 -11.91 -16.40 -19.04
CA VAL A 529 -13.15 -17.12 -18.69
C VAL A 529 -12.85 -18.36 -17.84
N LEU A 530 -11.82 -19.13 -18.18
CA LEU A 530 -11.42 -20.30 -17.38
C LEU A 530 -10.88 -19.91 -16.00
N THR A 531 -10.23 -18.75 -15.88
CA THR A 531 -9.81 -18.23 -14.57
C THR A 531 -11.01 -17.78 -13.72
N ALA A 532 -12.10 -17.33 -14.33
CA ALA A 532 -13.35 -17.07 -13.63
C ALA A 532 -13.95 -18.34 -13.01
N LEU A 533 -13.93 -19.46 -13.75
CA LEU A 533 -14.35 -20.77 -13.23
C LEU A 533 -13.49 -21.23 -12.04
N GLU A 534 -12.17 -21.13 -12.16
CA GLU A 534 -11.25 -21.45 -11.05
C GLU A 534 -11.50 -20.53 -9.85
N ASN A 535 -11.78 -19.24 -10.08
CA ASN A 535 -12.07 -18.30 -9.01
C ASN A 535 -13.33 -18.70 -8.22
N MET A 536 -14.35 -19.25 -8.87
CA MET A 536 -15.55 -19.75 -8.20
C MET A 536 -15.25 -20.86 -7.19
N GLN A 537 -14.24 -21.72 -7.43
CA GLN A 537 -13.88 -22.78 -6.49
C GLN A 537 -13.51 -22.19 -5.10
N TYR A 538 -12.78 -21.07 -5.08
CA TYR A 538 -12.47 -20.36 -3.83
C TYR A 538 -13.69 -19.74 -3.17
N MET A 539 -14.64 -19.24 -3.95
CA MET A 539 -15.87 -18.63 -3.42
C MET A 539 -16.79 -19.69 -2.82
N VAL A 540 -16.96 -20.82 -3.50
CA VAL A 540 -17.68 -22.01 -3.02
C VAL A 540 -17.11 -22.48 -1.68
N ALA A 541 -15.78 -22.60 -1.57
CA ALA A 541 -15.13 -22.98 -0.32
C ALA A 541 -15.33 -21.95 0.82
N SER A 542 -15.69 -20.70 0.49
CA SER A 542 -15.90 -19.60 1.44
C SER A 542 -17.35 -19.46 1.94
N ILE A 543 -18.31 -20.17 1.34
CA ILE A 543 -19.74 -20.13 1.73
C ILE A 543 -19.98 -20.49 3.20
N PRO A 544 -19.30 -21.50 3.80
CA PRO A 544 -19.46 -21.78 5.23
C PRO A 544 -19.12 -20.58 6.13
N ASN A 545 -18.21 -19.70 5.72
CA ASN A 545 -17.92 -18.47 6.45
C ASN A 545 -19.02 -17.43 6.24
N CYS A 546 -19.61 -17.33 5.05
CA CYS A 546 -20.76 -16.45 4.80
C CYS A 546 -21.94 -16.80 5.72
N MET A 547 -22.22 -18.10 5.87
CA MET A 547 -23.27 -18.62 6.78
C MET A 547 -22.99 -18.35 8.26
N LYS A 548 -21.74 -18.09 8.65
CA LYS A 548 -21.37 -17.66 10.01
C LYS A 548 -21.49 -16.16 10.20
N MET A 549 -21.27 -15.38 9.14
CA MET A 549 -21.33 -13.92 9.15
C MET A 549 -22.75 -13.37 9.10
N CYS A 550 -23.70 -14.16 8.57
CA CYS A 550 -25.13 -13.82 8.52
C CYS A 550 -25.96 -15.06 8.86
N SER A 551 -26.89 -14.93 9.80
CA SER A 551 -27.70 -16.06 10.27
C SER A 551 -28.74 -16.50 9.25
N THR A 552 -29.16 -17.77 9.30
CA THR A 552 -30.20 -18.31 8.39
C THR A 552 -31.51 -17.52 8.43
N LYS A 553 -31.89 -16.99 9.59
CA LYS A 553 -33.11 -16.16 9.73
C LYS A 553 -32.97 -14.82 9.02
N GLU A 554 -31.76 -14.24 9.02
CA GLU A 554 -31.50 -12.99 8.31
C GLU A 554 -31.52 -13.22 6.79
N TRP A 555 -30.87 -14.27 6.29
CA TRP A 555 -30.86 -14.62 4.86
C TRP A 555 -32.27 -14.66 4.24
N ALA A 556 -33.24 -15.24 4.95
CA ALA A 556 -34.63 -15.33 4.49
C ALA A 556 -35.32 -13.96 4.28
N THR A 557 -34.75 -12.89 4.83
CA THR A 557 -35.31 -11.53 4.77
C THR A 557 -34.49 -10.58 3.90
N ILE A 558 -33.35 -11.03 3.37
CA ILE A 558 -32.52 -10.22 2.47
C ILE A 558 -33.09 -10.37 1.05
N GLN A 559 -33.41 -9.25 0.43
CA GLN A 559 -34.03 -9.20 -0.91
C GLN A 559 -33.12 -8.61 -1.99
N ASP A 560 -32.03 -7.94 -1.59
CA ASP A 560 -31.15 -7.18 -2.48
C ASP A 560 -29.69 -7.33 -2.02
N PRO A 561 -28.72 -7.56 -2.93
CA PRO A 561 -27.29 -7.48 -2.62
C PRO A 561 -26.85 -6.17 -1.95
N LYS A 562 -27.59 -5.08 -2.09
CA LYS A 562 -27.34 -3.78 -1.45
C LYS A 562 -27.87 -3.67 -0.01
N ASP A 563 -28.52 -4.72 0.52
CA ASP A 563 -28.94 -4.77 1.92
C ASP A 563 -27.73 -4.53 2.83
N ARG A 564 -27.86 -3.64 3.83
CA ARG A 564 -26.77 -3.25 4.73
C ARG A 564 -26.08 -4.44 5.42
N ARG A 565 -26.77 -5.55 5.63
CA ARG A 565 -26.22 -6.78 6.24
C ARG A 565 -25.23 -7.51 5.33
N ILE A 566 -25.18 -7.14 4.06
CA ILE A 566 -24.21 -7.58 3.06
C ILE A 566 -23.33 -6.40 2.64
N ASN A 567 -23.96 -5.27 2.32
CA ASN A 567 -23.29 -4.13 1.71
C ASN A 567 -22.31 -3.45 2.69
N ASP A 568 -22.55 -3.49 4.00
CA ASP A 568 -21.61 -2.93 4.98
C ASP A 568 -20.49 -3.91 5.33
N ASP A 569 -19.44 -3.41 6.00
CA ASP A 569 -18.32 -4.23 6.45
C ASP A 569 -18.69 -4.99 7.74
N ILE A 570 -19.16 -6.23 7.57
CA ILE A 570 -19.60 -7.09 8.67
C ILE A 570 -18.41 -7.53 9.51
N GLY A 571 -18.40 -7.12 10.79
CA GLY A 571 -17.25 -7.32 11.67
C GLY A 571 -16.00 -6.55 11.22
N GLY A 572 -16.17 -5.45 10.49
CA GLY A 572 -15.08 -4.67 9.91
C GLY A 572 -14.43 -5.33 8.70
N LYS A 573 -15.14 -6.25 8.02
CA LYS A 573 -14.62 -7.00 6.88
C LYS A 573 -15.56 -6.95 5.68
N SER A 574 -14.98 -6.80 4.50
CA SER A 574 -15.71 -6.90 3.22
C SER A 574 -15.91 -8.34 2.73
N THR A 575 -15.47 -9.35 3.50
CA THR A 575 -15.42 -10.76 3.07
C THR A 575 -16.76 -11.29 2.61
N LEU A 576 -17.87 -10.98 3.32
CA LEU A 576 -19.21 -11.42 2.93
C LEU A 576 -19.59 -10.85 1.57
N ARG A 577 -19.59 -9.53 1.43
CA ARG A 577 -19.86 -8.81 0.17
C ARG A 577 -19.01 -9.33 -0.99
N THR A 578 -17.70 -9.46 -0.76
CA THR A 578 -16.74 -9.92 -1.77
C THR A 578 -17.07 -11.35 -2.22
N THR A 579 -17.34 -12.26 -1.28
CA THR A 579 -17.65 -13.65 -1.62
C THR A 579 -18.93 -13.76 -2.43
N LEU A 580 -19.99 -13.06 -2.03
CA LEU A 580 -21.27 -13.08 -2.74
C LEU A 580 -21.16 -12.44 -4.13
N LYS A 581 -20.48 -11.29 -4.25
CA LYS A 581 -20.29 -10.58 -5.52
C LYS A 581 -19.50 -11.42 -6.52
N VAL A 582 -18.36 -11.97 -6.09
CA VAL A 582 -17.50 -12.77 -6.97
C VAL A 582 -18.17 -14.10 -7.33
N LEU A 583 -18.93 -14.72 -6.40
CA LEU A 583 -19.74 -15.89 -6.70
C LEU A 583 -20.83 -15.57 -7.73
N LEU A 584 -21.57 -14.48 -7.54
CA LEU A 584 -22.58 -14.01 -8.49
C LEU A 584 -21.97 -13.81 -9.88
N ASN A 585 -20.86 -13.07 -9.97
CA ASN A 585 -20.17 -12.84 -11.23
C ASN A 585 -19.75 -14.18 -11.88
N GLY A 586 -19.19 -15.12 -11.11
CA GLY A 586 -18.83 -16.44 -11.62
C GLY A 586 -20.02 -17.26 -12.14
N LEU A 587 -21.15 -17.27 -11.43
CA LEU A 587 -22.38 -17.95 -11.85
C LEU A 587 -22.93 -17.36 -13.16
N ARG A 588 -22.81 -16.04 -13.32
CA ARG A 588 -23.17 -15.35 -14.57
C ARG A 588 -22.16 -15.60 -15.70
N VAL A 589 -20.85 -15.69 -15.42
CA VAL A 589 -19.85 -16.13 -16.41
C VAL A 589 -20.19 -17.53 -16.92
N LEU A 590 -20.56 -18.44 -16.03
CA LEU A 590 -20.98 -19.79 -16.41
C LEU A 590 -22.17 -19.77 -17.37
N GLU A 591 -23.27 -19.12 -17.00
CA GLU A 591 -24.50 -19.19 -17.80
C GLU A 591 -24.52 -18.24 -19.00
N GLU A 592 -24.15 -16.99 -18.79
CA GLU A 592 -24.32 -15.90 -19.76
C GLU A 592 -23.12 -15.79 -20.72
N MET A 593 -21.93 -16.22 -20.29
CA MET A 593 -20.73 -16.25 -21.15
C MET A 593 -20.32 -17.66 -21.59
N LYS A 594 -21.15 -18.67 -21.30
CA LYS A 594 -20.99 -20.08 -21.75
C LYS A 594 -19.64 -20.66 -21.36
N ALA A 595 -19.24 -20.48 -20.10
CA ALA A 595 -17.94 -20.93 -19.63
C ALA A 595 -17.77 -22.47 -19.67
N ASP A 596 -18.87 -23.21 -19.59
CA ASP A 596 -18.91 -24.65 -19.80
C ASP A 596 -18.50 -25.03 -21.23
N GLU A 597 -19.01 -24.31 -22.23
CA GLU A 597 -18.61 -24.48 -23.64
C GLU A 597 -17.14 -24.09 -23.85
N VAL A 598 -16.67 -23.00 -23.23
CA VAL A 598 -15.26 -22.59 -23.30
C VAL A 598 -14.32 -23.62 -22.67
N LEU A 599 -14.72 -24.23 -21.55
CA LEU A 599 -13.97 -25.33 -20.94
C LEU A 599 -13.93 -26.56 -21.85
N GLN A 600 -15.06 -26.93 -22.43
CA GLN A 600 -15.14 -28.07 -23.34
C GLN A 600 -14.30 -27.83 -24.61
N ASP A 601 -14.38 -26.65 -25.22
CA ASP A 601 -13.57 -26.28 -26.38
C ASP A 601 -12.08 -26.31 -26.06
N TRP A 602 -11.68 -25.82 -24.87
CA TRP A 602 -10.28 -25.94 -24.44
C TRP A 602 -9.86 -27.42 -24.29
N ILE A 603 -10.70 -28.27 -23.69
CA ILE A 603 -10.42 -29.70 -23.57
C ILE A 603 -10.22 -30.31 -24.97
N ASP A 604 -11.13 -30.06 -25.90
CA ASP A 604 -11.11 -30.70 -27.22
C ASP A 604 -9.98 -30.16 -28.11
N GLN A 605 -9.86 -28.84 -28.22
CA GLN A 605 -8.92 -28.20 -29.15
C GLN A 605 -7.50 -28.10 -28.58
N VAL A 606 -7.37 -27.84 -27.27
CA VAL A 606 -6.06 -27.65 -26.65
C VAL A 606 -5.58 -28.95 -26.05
N TYR A 607 -6.30 -29.51 -25.08
CA TYR A 607 -5.81 -30.65 -24.32
C TYR A 607 -5.76 -31.94 -25.15
N VAL A 608 -6.80 -32.23 -25.92
CA VAL A 608 -6.85 -33.42 -26.77
C VAL A 608 -6.10 -33.22 -28.07
N LYS A 609 -6.53 -32.26 -28.89
CA LYS A 609 -6.00 -32.10 -30.25
C LYS A 609 -4.58 -31.53 -30.30
N LYS A 610 -4.28 -30.47 -29.54
CA LYS A 610 -2.97 -29.79 -29.58
C LYS A 610 -1.92 -30.47 -28.68
N LEU A 611 -2.30 -30.92 -27.49
CA LEU A 611 -1.37 -31.56 -26.54
C LEU A 611 -1.32 -33.08 -26.68
N GLY A 612 -2.28 -33.71 -27.39
CA GLY A 612 -2.25 -35.14 -27.71
C GLY A 612 -2.65 -36.05 -26.56
N HIS A 613 -3.38 -35.54 -25.56
CA HIS A 613 -3.86 -36.34 -24.43
C HIS A 613 -5.25 -36.92 -24.71
N ALA A 614 -5.58 -38.05 -24.09
CA ALA A 614 -6.97 -38.51 -24.05
C ALA A 614 -7.78 -37.64 -23.07
N PRO A 615 -9.06 -37.34 -23.35
CA PRO A 615 -9.90 -36.64 -22.40
C PRO A 615 -10.09 -37.49 -21.13
N LYS A 616 -10.14 -36.84 -19.97
CA LYS A 616 -10.42 -37.49 -18.68
C LYS A 616 -11.80 -38.13 -18.73
N THR A 617 -11.88 -39.37 -18.25
CA THR A 617 -13.12 -40.14 -18.25
C THR A 617 -14.11 -39.60 -17.21
N ALA A 618 -15.39 -39.98 -17.32
CA ALA A 618 -16.38 -39.67 -16.31
C ALA A 618 -15.96 -40.19 -14.91
N SER A 619 -15.38 -41.38 -14.82
CA SER A 619 -14.86 -41.91 -13.55
C SER A 619 -13.73 -41.07 -12.95
N MET A 620 -12.89 -40.43 -13.77
CA MET A 620 -11.85 -39.51 -13.27
C MET A 620 -12.43 -38.19 -12.77
N ILE A 621 -13.49 -37.69 -13.42
CA ILE A 621 -14.13 -36.41 -13.08
C ILE A 621 -15.05 -36.55 -11.86
N PHE A 622 -15.78 -37.66 -11.78
CA PHE A 622 -16.88 -37.85 -10.81
C PHE A 622 -16.60 -38.92 -9.76
N GLU A 623 -15.53 -39.72 -9.88
CA GLU A 623 -15.18 -40.91 -9.06
C GLU A 623 -16.22 -42.06 -9.04
N ASN A 624 -17.52 -41.79 -9.23
CA ASN A 624 -18.60 -42.78 -9.33
C ASN A 624 -19.74 -42.24 -10.22
N GLU A 625 -20.30 -43.08 -11.10
CA GLU A 625 -21.46 -42.73 -11.96
C GLU A 625 -22.70 -42.29 -11.14
N ALA A 626 -22.81 -42.70 -9.86
CA ALA A 626 -23.88 -42.25 -8.96
C ALA A 626 -23.90 -40.74 -8.72
N PHE A 627 -22.77 -40.02 -8.93
CA PHE A 627 -22.71 -38.56 -8.78
C PHE A 627 -23.37 -37.79 -9.93
N LYS A 628 -23.70 -38.44 -11.05
CA LYS A 628 -24.48 -37.83 -12.14
C LYS A 628 -26.00 -37.87 -11.91
N ALA A 629 -26.48 -38.72 -11.00
CA ALA A 629 -27.90 -39.05 -10.85
C ALA A 629 -28.58 -38.44 -9.60
N ALA A 630 -27.87 -37.63 -8.82
CA ALA A 630 -28.34 -36.99 -7.60
C ALA A 630 -27.85 -35.54 -7.55
#